data_AF-A0A290XDS8-F1
#
_entry.id   AF-A0A290XDS8-F1
#
_cell.length_a   1.000
_cell.length_b   1.000
_cell.length_c   1.000
_cell.angle_alpha   90.00
_cell.angle_beta   90.00
_cell.angle_gamma   90.00
#
_symmetry.space_group_name_H-M   'P 1'
#
loop_
_entity.id
_entity.type
_entity.pdbx_description
1 polymer ?
#
loop_
_entity_poly.entity_id
_entity_poly.type
_entity_poly.pdbx_seq_one_letter_code
_entity_poly.pdbx_strand_id
1 'polypeptide(L)' 'MSVLTAAGCASQSPRLASVPAPQPAPSASRIAVDSTYVGRVNQTALRRGLQVHWINPPMRRARQD' A
#
# COMPACT_ATOMS: atom_id res chain seq x y z
N MET A 1 -0.88 26.16 -60.02
CA MET A 1 0.27 25.95 -59.11
C MET A 1 -0.17 24.99 -58.03
N SER A 2 0.41 23.79 -57.99
CA SER A 2 0.06 22.75 -57.01
C SER A 2 1.12 22.74 -55.92
N VAL A 3 0.71 22.88 -54.65
CA VAL A 3 1.62 22.92 -53.50
C VAL A 3 1.66 21.52 -52.89
N LEU A 4 2.79 20.81 -53.02
CA LEU A 4 3.00 19.53 -52.33
C LEU A 4 3.42 19.80 -50.89
N THR A 5 2.52 19.53 -49.94
CA THR A 5 2.83 19.56 -48.50
C THR A 5 3.52 18.26 -48.10
N ALA A 6 4.79 18.34 -47.72
CA ALA A 6 5.55 17.20 -47.20
C ALA A 6 4.97 16.73 -45.86
N ALA A 7 4.45 15.51 -45.82
CA ALA A 7 4.09 14.83 -44.58
C ALA A 7 5.37 14.25 -43.94
N GLY A 8 5.84 14.88 -42.88
CA GLY A 8 6.91 14.33 -42.03
C GLY A 8 6.33 13.35 -41.01
N CYS A 9 6.71 12.07 -41.09
CA CYS A 9 6.43 11.10 -40.04
C CYS A 9 7.29 11.45 -38.81
N ALA A 10 6.68 12.01 -37.77
CA ALA A 10 7.32 12.16 -36.47
C ALA A 10 7.41 10.79 -35.80
N SER A 11 8.53 10.07 -35.98
CA SER A 11 8.84 8.87 -35.21
C SER A 11 9.17 9.27 -33.78
N GLN A 12 8.24 9.05 -32.85
CA GLN A 12 8.47 9.24 -31.42
C GLN A 12 9.12 7.96 -30.87
N SER A 13 10.38 8.04 -30.43
CA SER A 13 11.00 6.92 -29.72
C SER A 13 10.32 6.74 -28.36
N PRO A 14 9.85 5.53 -27.99
CA PRO A 14 9.21 5.30 -26.70
C PRO A 14 10.23 5.52 -25.57
N ARG A 15 9.91 6.45 -24.66
CA ARG A 15 10.70 6.65 -23.45
C ARG A 15 10.44 5.46 -22.53
N LEU A 16 11.43 4.56 -22.41
CA LEU A 16 11.38 3.47 -21.44
C LEU A 16 11.49 4.04 -20.02
N ALA A 17 10.62 3.57 -19.13
CA ALA A 17 10.72 3.88 -17.72
C ALA A 17 11.99 3.25 -17.14
N SER A 18 12.80 4.05 -16.46
CA SER A 18 13.99 3.57 -15.75
C SER A 18 13.55 2.88 -14.47
N VAL A 19 13.96 1.62 -14.26
CA VAL A 19 13.76 0.94 -12.98
C VAL A 19 14.80 1.48 -11.98
N PRO A 20 14.39 1.99 -10.80
CA PRO A 20 15.33 2.41 -9.77
C PRO A 20 16.21 1.23 -9.32
N ALA A 21 17.49 1.50 -9.05
CA ALA A 21 18.39 0.49 -8.48
C ALA A 21 17.80 -0.05 -7.15
N PRO A 22 17.93 -1.37 -6.88
CA PRO A 22 17.39 -1.96 -5.66
C PRO A 22 18.04 -1.31 -4.44
N GLN A 23 17.25 -0.58 -3.66
CA GLN A 23 17.68 -0.04 -2.37
C GLN A 23 17.73 -1.17 -1.34
N PRO A 24 18.69 -1.16 -0.39
CA PRO A 24 18.71 -2.12 0.70
C PRO A 24 17.36 -2.05 1.44
N ALA A 25 16.73 -3.21 1.62
CA ALA A 25 15.41 -3.27 2.25
C ALA A 25 15.50 -2.66 3.66
N PRO A 26 14.67 -1.66 3.99
CA PRO A 26 14.59 -1.19 5.37
C PRO A 26 14.19 -2.39 6.25
N SER A 27 14.81 -2.51 7.43
CA SER A 27 14.44 -3.51 8.43
C SER A 27 12.91 -3.51 8.55
N ALA A 28 12.29 -4.65 8.20
CA ALA A 28 10.86 -4.73 7.99
C ALA A 28 10.10 -4.52 9.31
N SER A 29 9.69 -3.28 9.58
CA SER A 29 8.73 -2.96 10.64
C SER A 29 7.52 -3.88 10.53
N ARG A 30 7.39 -4.83 11.45
CA ARG A 30 6.34 -5.84 11.39
C ARG A 30 5.01 -5.19 11.74
N ILE A 31 4.09 -5.11 10.79
CA ILE A 31 2.71 -4.68 11.05
C ILE A 31 1.96 -5.89 11.63
N ALA A 32 1.35 -5.72 12.80
CA ALA A 32 0.60 -6.76 13.48
C ALA A 32 -0.71 -6.21 14.05
N VAL A 33 -1.68 -7.09 14.30
CA VAL A 33 -2.92 -6.72 15.00
C VAL A 33 -2.58 -6.19 16.39
N ASP A 34 -3.22 -5.10 16.80
CA ASP A 34 -3.17 -4.62 18.18
C ASP A 34 -4.00 -5.55 19.10
N SER A 35 -3.40 -6.66 19.51
CA SER A 35 -4.04 -7.67 20.36
C SER A 35 -4.50 -7.09 21.71
N THR A 36 -3.77 -6.14 22.28
CA THR A 36 -4.12 -5.46 23.53
C THR A 36 -5.41 -4.66 23.40
N TYR A 37 -5.54 -3.87 22.32
CA TYR A 37 -6.76 -3.12 22.05
C TYR A 37 -7.93 -4.05 21.76
N VAL A 38 -7.75 -5.01 20.86
CA VAL A 38 -8.78 -5.98 20.48
C VAL A 38 -9.29 -6.74 21.71
N GLY A 39 -8.39 -7.21 22.57
CA GLY A 39 -8.75 -7.90 23.80
C GLY A 39 -9.61 -7.04 24.74
N ARG A 40 -9.26 -5.75 24.90
CA ARG A 40 -10.00 -4.82 25.78
C ARG A 40 -11.43 -4.56 25.29
N VAL A 41 -11.60 -4.40 23.97
CA VAL A 41 -12.91 -4.23 23.35
C VAL A 41 -13.72 -5.51 23.47
N ASN A 42 -13.14 -6.68 23.16
CA ASN A 42 -13.83 -7.97 23.26
C ASN A 42 -14.28 -8.24 24.70
N GLN A 43 -13.44 -7.99 25.70
CA GLN A 43 -13.82 -8.15 27.12
C GLN A 43 -14.98 -7.23 27.51
N THR A 44 -15.01 -6.01 27.01
CA THR A 44 -16.10 -5.06 27.27
C THR A 44 -17.39 -5.49 26.59
N ALA A 45 -17.32 -5.99 25.36
CA ALA A 45 -18.46 -6.52 24.64
C ALA A 45 -19.05 -7.76 25.33
N LEU A 46 -18.21 -8.70 25.75
CA LEU A 46 -18.63 -9.90 26.47
C LEU A 46 -19.39 -9.56 27.76
N ARG A 47 -18.88 -8.61 28.56
CA ARG A 47 -19.58 -8.14 29.78
C ARG A 47 -20.95 -7.53 29.51
N ARG A 48 -21.22 -7.16 28.26
CA ARG A 48 -22.50 -6.58 27.81
C ARG A 48 -23.36 -7.58 27.03
N GLY A 49 -22.95 -8.85 26.96
CA GLY A 49 -23.66 -9.87 26.18
C GLY A 49 -23.56 -9.69 24.66
N LEU A 50 -22.57 -8.93 24.17
CA LEU A 50 -22.36 -8.66 22.76
C LEU A 50 -21.21 -9.52 22.19
N GLN A 51 -21.36 -9.97 20.95
CA GLN A 51 -20.30 -10.59 20.18
C GLN A 51 -19.72 -9.59 19.19
N VAL A 52 -18.39 -9.52 19.09
CA VAL A 52 -17.69 -8.65 18.15
C VAL A 52 -17.09 -9.46 17.04
N HIS A 53 -17.36 -9.04 15.80
CA HIS A 53 -16.71 -9.56 14.60
C HIS A 53 -15.90 -8.44 13.95
N TRP A 54 -14.60 -8.65 13.78
CA TRP A 54 -13.68 -7.64 13.27
C TRP A 54 -13.48 -7.81 11.76
N ILE A 55 -13.99 -6.85 10.97
CA ILE A 55 -13.76 -6.81 9.51
C ILE A 55 -12.40 -6.18 9.18
N ASN A 56 -11.97 -5.18 9.96
CA ASN A 56 -10.67 -4.53 9.85
C ASN A 56 -10.16 -4.19 11.26
N PRO A 57 -9.51 -5.15 11.95
CA PRO A 57 -9.03 -4.90 13.31
C PRO A 57 -7.91 -3.85 13.29
N PRO A 58 -7.74 -3.09 14.37
CA PRO A 58 -6.70 -2.09 14.44
C PRO A 58 -5.31 -2.72 14.35
N MET A 59 -4.48 -2.15 13.50
CA MET A 59 -3.10 -2.55 13.28
C MET A 59 -2.15 -1.66 14.07
N ARG A 60 -1.08 -2.24 14.61
CA ARG A 60 0.04 -1.54 15.22
C ARG A 60 1.32 -1.90 14.48
N ARG A 61 2.19 -0.90 14.28
CA ARG A 61 3.56 -1.11 13.82
C ARG A 61 4.38 -1.61 15.00
N ALA A 62 4.89 -2.84 14.92
CA ALA A 62 5.87 -3.31 15.88
C ALA A 62 7.22 -2.67 15.56
N ARG A 63 7.82 -2.04 16.56
CA ARG A 63 9.23 -1.66 16.49
C ARG A 63 10.02 -2.97 16.48
N GLN A 64 10.95 -3.12 15.53
CA GLN A 64 11.92 -4.20 15.59
C GLN A 64 12.95 -3.80 16.64
N ASP A 65 13.00 -4.55 17.73
CA ASP A 65 14.07 -4.50 18.73
C ASP A 65 15.21 -5.45 18.30
#